data_AF-Q677H9-F1
#
_entry.id   AF-Q677H9-F1
#
_cell.length_a   1.000
_cell.length_b   1.000
_cell.length_c   1.000
_cell.angle_alpha   90.00
_cell.angle_beta   90.00
_cell.angle_gamma   90.00
#
_symmetry.space_group_name_H-M   'P 1'
#
loop_
_entity.id
_entity.type
_entity.pdbx_description
1 polymer ?
#
loop_
_entity_poly.entity_id
_entity_poly.type
_entity_poly.pdbx_seq_one_letter_code
_entity_poly.pdbx_strand_id
1 'polypeptide(L)'
;HVEFEYRGFVANSLADLEPYLLESAPNPRNGPDEIEAVAVNSIFELHRLLAREGAIDKVLSTVKAIKPKIMTVVEQEANHNGGLFAERFTEALHYYSTMFDSLEGGASADAVSGGQQNQVMSEVYLGRQICNVVACEGAERTERHETLVQWRNRLSPAGFEPVHLGSNAFKQASMLLALFAGGNGYRVEEKDGCLTLGWHTRPLIATSAWRVADA
;
A
#
# COMPACT_ATOMS: atom_id res chain seq x y z
N HIS A 1 -21.80 3.18 22.42
CA HIS A 1 -20.80 2.16 22.75
C HIS A 1 -20.68 1.22 21.56
N VAL A 2 -19.45 0.95 21.08
CA VAL A 2 -19.18 -0.01 19.99
C VAL A 2 -18.54 -1.24 20.64
N GLU A 3 -19.05 -2.43 20.35
CA GLU A 3 -18.41 -3.69 20.76
C GLU A 3 -17.16 -3.90 19.88
N PHE A 4 -16.02 -4.19 20.51
CA PHE A 4 -14.72 -4.21 19.84
C PHE A 4 -13.84 -5.34 20.39
N GLU A 5 -13.23 -6.09 19.47
CA GLU A 5 -12.25 -7.13 19.75
C GLU A 5 -11.01 -6.90 18.89
N TYR A 6 -9.82 -7.18 19.44
CA TYR A 6 -8.56 -7.16 18.70
C TYR A 6 -7.85 -8.51 18.81
N ARG A 7 -7.42 -9.06 17.67
CA ARG A 7 -6.65 -10.30 17.57
C ARG A 7 -5.33 -10.04 16.86
N GLY A 8 -4.23 -10.35 17.55
CA GLY A 8 -2.88 -10.27 16.97
C GLY A 8 -2.44 -11.62 16.41
N PHE A 9 -1.82 -11.60 15.24
CA PHE A 9 -1.20 -12.77 14.62
C PHE A 9 0.30 -12.52 14.48
N VAL A 10 1.11 -13.55 14.76
CA VAL A 10 2.57 -13.49 14.63
C VAL A 10 2.99 -14.50 13.58
N ALA A 11 3.62 -14.01 12.51
CA ALA A 11 4.13 -14.80 11.41
C ALA A 11 5.46 -14.19 10.91
N ASN A 12 6.33 -15.02 10.32
CA ASN A 12 7.59 -14.53 9.75
C ASN A 12 7.37 -13.81 8.40
N SER A 13 6.31 -14.20 7.68
CA SER A 13 5.85 -13.58 6.44
C SER A 13 4.33 -13.60 6.37
N LEU A 14 3.73 -12.64 5.65
CA LEU A 14 2.30 -12.69 5.33
C LEU A 14 1.93 -13.97 4.56
N ALA A 15 2.86 -14.52 3.79
CA ALA A 15 2.66 -15.76 3.07
C ALA A 15 2.68 -17.01 3.98
N ASP A 16 2.94 -16.87 5.28
CA ASP A 16 2.80 -17.97 6.25
C ASP A 16 1.40 -17.98 6.89
N LEU A 17 0.55 -16.98 6.59
CA LEU A 17 -0.83 -16.93 7.06
C LEU A 17 -1.72 -17.86 6.22
N GLU A 18 -2.54 -18.63 6.93
CA GLU A 18 -3.55 -19.51 6.35
C GLU A 18 -4.96 -18.94 6.59
N PRO A 19 -5.94 -19.18 5.70
CA PRO A 19 -7.27 -18.56 5.78
C PRO A 19 -7.98 -18.76 7.11
N TYR A 20 -7.92 -19.98 7.66
CA TYR A 20 -8.59 -20.36 8.90
C TYR A 20 -8.06 -19.60 10.13
N LEU A 21 -6.86 -19.01 10.07
CA LEU A 21 -6.34 -18.16 11.14
C LEU A 21 -7.08 -16.82 11.20
N LEU A 22 -7.56 -16.34 10.05
CA LEU A 22 -8.18 -15.03 9.88
C LEU A 22 -9.71 -15.08 10.00
N GLU A 23 -10.30 -16.27 9.91
CA GLU A 23 -11.73 -16.47 10.12
C GLU A 23 -12.11 -16.13 11.56
N SER A 24 -13.19 -15.36 11.73
CA SER A 24 -13.73 -15.05 13.04
C SER A 24 -14.19 -16.32 13.75
N ALA A 25 -13.96 -16.37 15.06
CA ALA A 25 -14.48 -17.47 15.87
C ALA A 25 -16.00 -17.28 15.98
N PRO A 26 -16.80 -18.35 16.00
CA PRO A 26 -18.25 -18.23 16.15
C PRO A 26 -18.57 -17.43 17.41
N ASN A 27 -19.19 -16.24 17.25
CA ASN A 27 -19.63 -15.46 18.39
C ASN A 27 -20.94 -16.07 18.92
N PRO A 28 -20.99 -16.56 20.18
CA PRO A 28 -22.20 -17.20 20.73
C PRO A 28 -23.43 -16.28 20.78
N ARG A 29 -23.23 -14.96 20.62
CA ARG A 29 -24.31 -13.96 20.57
C ARG A 29 -24.85 -13.72 19.17
N ASN A 30 -24.08 -14.06 18.14
CA ASN A 30 -24.50 -13.95 16.76
C ASN A 30 -25.42 -15.13 16.44
N GLY A 31 -26.46 -14.88 15.65
CA GLY A 31 -27.29 -15.97 15.15
C GLY A 31 -26.46 -16.94 14.29
N PRO A 32 -26.87 -18.20 14.14
CA PRO A 32 -26.16 -19.20 13.34
C PRO A 32 -25.94 -18.81 11.86
N ASP A 33 -26.60 -17.73 11.38
CA ASP A 33 -26.56 -17.24 10.00
C ASP A 33 -25.86 -15.86 9.85
N GLU A 34 -25.30 -15.27 10.92
CA GLU A 34 -24.73 -13.92 10.84
C GLU A 34 -23.27 -13.96 10.35
N ILE A 35 -23.10 -13.72 9.05
CA ILE A 35 -21.78 -13.65 8.40
C ILE A 35 -21.21 -12.24 8.58
N GLU A 36 -20.04 -12.14 9.20
CA GLU A 36 -19.34 -10.86 9.35
C GLU A 36 -18.81 -10.34 8.01
N ALA A 37 -18.94 -9.03 7.78
CA ALA A 37 -18.36 -8.37 6.62
C ALA A 37 -16.86 -8.17 6.83
N VAL A 38 -16.03 -8.83 6.02
CA VAL A 38 -14.57 -8.71 6.09
C VAL A 38 -14.06 -7.62 5.16
N ALA A 39 -13.18 -6.75 5.65
CA ALA A 39 -12.40 -5.82 4.85
C ALA A 39 -10.90 -6.08 5.08
N VAL A 40 -10.13 -6.13 4.00
CA VAL A 40 -8.67 -6.30 4.06
C VAL A 40 -8.01 -4.97 3.70
N ASN A 41 -7.03 -4.55 4.49
CA ASN A 41 -6.26 -3.34 4.22
C ASN A 41 -4.77 -3.67 4.21
N SER A 42 -4.10 -3.39 3.10
CA SER A 42 -2.66 -3.60 2.92
C SER A 42 -2.00 -2.27 2.58
N ILE A 43 -1.00 -1.86 3.37
CA ILE A 43 -0.29 -0.59 3.22
C ILE A 43 1.20 -0.88 3.21
N PHE A 44 1.85 -0.74 2.06
CA PHE A 44 3.30 -0.92 1.85
C PHE A 44 3.82 -2.30 2.29
N GLU A 45 3.07 -3.36 2.00
CA GLU A 45 3.42 -4.73 2.41
C GLU A 45 3.54 -5.71 1.25
N LEU A 46 2.76 -5.55 0.17
CA LEU A 46 2.67 -6.57 -0.88
C LEU A 46 3.94 -6.60 -1.73
N HIS A 47 4.58 -5.45 -1.99
CA HIS A 47 5.81 -5.41 -2.80
C HIS A 47 6.92 -6.30 -2.23
N ARG A 48 6.96 -6.48 -0.90
CA ARG A 48 7.97 -7.30 -0.22
C ARG A 48 7.83 -8.78 -0.52
N LEU A 49 6.62 -9.23 -0.82
CA LEU A 49 6.32 -10.61 -1.20
C LEU A 49 6.92 -10.97 -2.57
N LEU A 50 7.22 -9.98 -3.41
CA LEU A 50 7.82 -10.21 -4.73
C LEU A 50 9.27 -10.71 -4.67
N ALA A 51 9.90 -10.70 -3.49
CA ALA A 51 11.24 -11.25 -3.28
C ALA A 51 11.27 -12.79 -3.29
N ARG A 52 10.13 -13.43 -2.98
CA ARG A 52 10.00 -14.88 -2.91
C ARG A 52 8.96 -15.34 -3.93
N GLU A 53 9.38 -16.23 -4.83
CA GLU A 53 8.51 -16.78 -5.87
C GLU A 53 7.24 -17.41 -5.26
N GLY A 54 6.08 -17.10 -5.86
CA GLY A 54 4.76 -17.59 -5.44
C GLY A 54 4.22 -17.01 -4.12
N ALA A 55 4.98 -16.19 -3.38
CA ALA A 55 4.51 -15.67 -2.09
C ALA A 55 3.33 -14.70 -2.23
N ILE A 56 3.36 -13.85 -3.26
CA ILE A 56 2.23 -12.95 -3.56
C ILE A 56 0.98 -13.76 -3.95
N ASP A 57 1.12 -14.78 -4.79
CA ASP A 57 0.00 -15.60 -5.24
C ASP A 57 -0.64 -16.37 -4.08
N LYS A 58 0.21 -16.87 -3.16
CA LYS A 58 -0.27 -17.49 -1.91
C LYS A 58 -1.07 -16.49 -1.07
N VAL A 59 -0.54 -15.30 -0.82
CA VAL A 59 -1.24 -14.28 -0.02
C VAL A 59 -2.56 -13.85 -0.66
N LEU A 60 -2.57 -13.62 -1.98
CA LEU A 60 -3.80 -13.28 -2.71
C LEU A 60 -4.83 -14.42 -2.66
N SER A 61 -4.38 -15.67 -2.72
CA SER A 61 -5.24 -16.85 -2.53
C SER A 61 -5.82 -16.91 -1.11
N THR A 62 -5.00 -16.65 -0.09
CA THR A 62 -5.45 -16.59 1.31
C THR A 62 -6.49 -15.48 1.52
N VAL A 63 -6.22 -14.28 1.00
CA VAL A 63 -7.16 -13.15 1.05
C VAL A 63 -8.46 -13.48 0.32
N LYS A 64 -8.39 -14.14 -0.84
CA LYS A 64 -9.61 -14.55 -1.56
C LYS A 64 -10.43 -15.58 -0.78
N ALA A 65 -9.78 -16.51 -0.09
CA ALA A 65 -10.43 -17.58 0.66
C ALA A 65 -11.30 -17.07 1.82
N ILE A 66 -10.91 -15.96 2.45
CA ILE A 66 -11.69 -15.30 3.51
C ILE A 66 -12.81 -14.40 2.99
N LYS A 67 -13.02 -14.36 1.65
CA LYS A 67 -14.13 -13.70 0.96
C LYS A 67 -14.39 -12.24 1.42
N PRO A 68 -13.38 -11.36 1.37
CA PRO A 68 -13.54 -9.98 1.78
C PRO A 68 -14.55 -9.26 0.88
N LYS A 69 -15.36 -8.39 1.49
CA LYS A 69 -16.21 -7.45 0.75
C LYS A 69 -15.40 -6.40 0.01
N ILE A 70 -14.26 -6.02 0.57
CA ILE A 70 -13.32 -5.09 -0.05
C ILE A 70 -11.89 -5.37 0.42
N MET A 71 -10.93 -5.18 -0.47
CA MET A 71 -9.50 -5.11 -0.18
C MET A 71 -8.97 -3.76 -0.65
N THR A 72 -8.33 -3.01 0.24
CA THR A 72 -7.59 -1.78 -0.10
C THR A 72 -6.10 -2.07 -0.17
N VAL A 73 -5.44 -1.54 -1.20
CA VAL A 73 -4.00 -1.67 -1.43
C VAL A 73 -3.40 -0.29 -1.60
N VAL A 74 -2.45 0.03 -0.74
CA VAL A 74 -1.63 1.25 -0.79
C VAL A 74 -0.18 0.86 -1.01
N GLU A 75 0.40 1.28 -2.12
CA GLU A 75 1.76 0.88 -2.55
C GLU A 75 2.53 2.07 -3.13
N GLN A 76 3.85 1.99 -3.13
CA GLN A 76 4.72 2.98 -3.78
C GLN A 76 4.52 2.94 -5.30
N GLU A 77 4.30 4.10 -5.92
CA GLU A 77 4.14 4.24 -7.37
C GLU A 77 5.52 4.39 -8.04
N ALA A 78 6.27 3.29 -8.08
CA ALA A 78 7.62 3.25 -8.64
C ALA A 78 7.94 1.90 -9.29
N ASN A 79 8.80 1.89 -10.31
CA ASN A 79 9.24 0.66 -10.98
C ASN A 79 10.63 0.20 -10.48
N HIS A 80 10.72 -0.21 -9.20
CA HIS A 80 11.97 -0.70 -8.60
C HIS A 80 12.17 -2.21 -8.75
N ASN A 81 11.22 -2.92 -9.39
CA ASN A 81 11.32 -4.36 -9.63
C ASN A 81 11.88 -4.74 -11.02
N GLY A 82 12.43 -3.78 -11.78
CA GLY A 82 13.06 -4.04 -13.08
C GLY A 82 14.21 -5.07 -13.04
N GLY A 83 14.48 -5.73 -14.17
CA GLY A 83 15.52 -6.77 -14.26
C GLY A 83 16.94 -6.22 -14.34
N LEU A 84 17.12 -5.03 -14.92
CA LEU A 84 18.42 -4.40 -15.10
C LEU A 84 18.73 -3.42 -13.96
N PHE A 85 19.92 -3.54 -13.37
CA PHE A 85 20.37 -2.67 -12.28
C PHE A 85 20.38 -1.19 -12.67
N ALA A 86 20.91 -0.85 -13.86
CA ALA A 86 21.02 0.53 -14.30
C ALA A 86 19.65 1.23 -14.38
N GLU A 87 18.64 0.55 -14.92
CA GLU A 87 17.27 1.07 -15.00
C GLU A 87 16.67 1.29 -13.62
N ARG A 88 16.81 0.28 -12.74
CA ARG A 88 16.36 0.38 -11.35
C ARG A 88 17.04 1.52 -10.59
N PHE A 89 18.35 1.68 -10.74
CA PHE A 89 19.10 2.72 -10.08
C PHE A 89 18.65 4.11 -10.52
N THR A 90 18.50 4.32 -11.83
CA THR A 90 18.01 5.58 -12.38
C THR A 90 16.59 5.89 -11.92
N GLU A 91 15.70 4.90 -11.93
CA GLU A 91 14.33 5.09 -11.46
C GLU A 91 14.27 5.39 -9.96
N ALA A 92 15.03 4.66 -9.15
CA ALA A 92 15.14 4.88 -7.70
C ALA A 92 15.68 6.27 -7.40
N LEU A 93 16.74 6.71 -8.10
CA LEU A 93 17.29 8.05 -7.93
C LEU A 93 16.20 9.11 -8.15
N HIS A 94 15.47 9.05 -9.27
CA HIS A 94 14.45 10.05 -9.55
C HIS A 94 13.25 9.96 -8.58
N TYR A 95 12.81 8.75 -8.21
CA TYR A 95 11.72 8.55 -7.26
C TYR A 95 12.07 9.10 -5.88
N TYR A 96 13.21 8.67 -5.32
CA TYR A 96 13.61 9.10 -3.98
C TYR A 96 14.00 10.57 -3.95
N SER A 97 14.65 11.13 -4.97
CA SER A 97 14.86 12.59 -5.04
C SER A 97 13.54 13.36 -4.93
N THR A 98 12.47 12.86 -5.57
CA THR A 98 11.14 13.48 -5.48
C THR A 98 10.53 13.30 -4.08
N MET A 99 10.71 12.14 -3.44
CA MET A 99 10.26 11.89 -2.06
C MET A 99 10.96 12.79 -1.04
N PHE A 100 12.28 12.99 -1.16
CA PHE A 100 13.03 13.87 -0.27
C PHE A 100 12.62 15.34 -0.48
N ASP A 101 12.44 15.78 -1.72
CA ASP A 101 11.92 17.12 -2.03
C ASP A 101 10.51 17.34 -1.44
N SER A 102 9.65 16.30 -1.48
CA SER A 102 8.31 16.37 -0.88
C SER A 102 8.32 16.42 0.65
N LEU A 103 9.30 15.79 1.30
CA LEU A 103 9.49 15.87 2.76
C LEU A 103 9.97 17.28 3.17
N GLU A 104 10.93 17.84 2.43
CA GLU A 104 11.43 19.21 2.67
C GLU A 104 10.34 20.26 2.45
N GLY A 105 9.59 20.14 1.35
CA GLY A 105 8.46 21.03 1.05
C GLY A 105 7.33 20.94 2.08
N GLY A 106 7.06 19.74 2.59
CA GLY A 106 6.03 19.47 3.61
C GLY A 106 6.40 19.92 5.02
N ALA A 107 7.70 19.92 5.37
CA ALA A 107 8.19 20.29 6.70
C ALA A 107 7.84 21.73 7.12
N SER A 108 7.55 22.61 6.16
CA SER A 108 7.14 23.99 6.40
C SER A 108 5.77 24.14 7.09
N ALA A 109 4.89 23.11 7.00
CA ALA A 109 3.57 23.12 7.62
C ALA A 109 3.55 22.58 9.07
N ASP A 110 4.57 21.84 9.48
CA ASP A 110 4.59 21.01 10.70
C ASP A 110 5.48 21.55 11.83
N ALA A 111 5.99 22.79 11.69
CA ALA A 111 6.93 23.42 12.62
C ALA A 111 6.40 23.64 14.05
N VAL A 112 5.11 23.38 14.31
CA VAL A 112 4.45 23.66 15.59
C VAL A 112 4.38 22.42 16.51
N SER A 113 4.62 21.20 16.00
CA SER A 113 4.23 19.96 16.72
C SER A 113 5.16 18.75 16.52
N GLY A 114 6.49 18.92 16.57
CA GLY A 114 7.43 17.78 16.52
C GLY A 114 7.79 17.27 15.11
N GLY A 115 7.53 18.07 14.07
CA GLY A 115 7.78 17.72 12.66
C GLY A 115 9.22 17.28 12.34
N GLN A 116 10.23 17.79 13.05
CA GLN A 116 11.64 17.42 12.82
C GLN A 116 11.92 15.94 13.12
N GLN A 117 11.32 15.38 14.18
CA GLN A 117 11.52 13.97 14.51
C GLN A 117 10.86 13.06 13.46
N ASN A 118 9.68 13.44 12.98
CA ASN A 118 8.96 12.69 11.94
C ASN A 118 9.71 12.72 10.60
N GLN A 119 10.33 13.86 10.26
CA GLN A 119 11.16 14.00 9.07
C GLN A 119 12.38 13.06 9.14
N VAL A 120 13.15 13.11 10.22
CA VAL A 120 14.34 12.24 10.39
C VAL A 120 13.97 10.76 10.31
N MET A 121 12.86 10.34 10.93
CA MET A 121 12.40 8.96 10.85
C MET A 121 12.00 8.56 9.42
N SER A 122 11.39 9.48 8.67
CA SER A 122 11.05 9.28 7.27
C SER A 122 12.29 9.14 6.40
N GLU A 123 13.30 10.00 6.59
CA GLU A 123 14.57 9.93 5.86
C GLU A 123 15.33 8.62 6.14
N VAL A 124 15.37 8.18 7.41
CA VAL A 124 15.95 6.88 7.79
C VAL A 124 15.21 5.72 7.13
N TYR A 125 13.87 5.78 7.11
CA TYR A 125 13.04 4.78 6.46
C TYR A 125 13.33 4.70 4.95
N LEU A 126 13.32 5.85 4.25
CA LEU A 126 13.64 5.93 2.81
C LEU A 126 15.08 5.48 2.53
N GLY A 127 16.04 5.87 3.37
CA GLY A 127 17.44 5.45 3.26
C GLY A 127 17.61 3.94 3.32
N ARG A 128 16.87 3.25 4.21
CA ARG A 128 16.85 1.79 4.27
C ARG A 128 16.27 1.18 3.00
N GLN A 129 15.23 1.77 2.43
CA GLN A 129 14.69 1.29 1.17
C GLN A 129 15.66 1.45 0.00
N ILE A 130 16.29 2.64 -0.12
CA ILE A 130 17.33 2.91 -1.12
C ILE A 130 18.44 1.87 -1.05
N CYS A 131 18.95 1.59 0.15
CA CYS A 131 19.98 0.58 0.36
C CYS A 131 19.51 -0.80 -0.14
N ASN A 132 18.27 -1.20 0.15
CA ASN A 132 17.78 -2.50 -0.32
C ASN A 132 17.57 -2.54 -1.84
N VAL A 133 17.03 -1.47 -2.44
CA VAL A 133 16.82 -1.37 -3.90
C VAL A 133 18.15 -1.41 -4.65
N VAL A 134 19.19 -0.75 -4.13
CA VAL A 134 20.47 -0.55 -4.84
C VAL A 134 21.51 -1.61 -4.49
N ALA A 135 21.64 -2.00 -3.23
CA ALA A 135 22.75 -2.84 -2.78
C ALA A 135 22.41 -4.34 -2.70
N CYS A 136 21.13 -4.72 -2.71
CA CYS A 136 20.71 -6.11 -2.62
C CYS A 136 20.30 -6.67 -3.99
N GLU A 137 20.35 -8.00 -4.13
CA GLU A 137 19.82 -8.74 -5.28
C GLU A 137 19.18 -10.05 -4.82
N GLY A 138 18.54 -10.78 -5.75
CA GLY A 138 17.91 -12.06 -5.44
C GLY A 138 16.83 -11.94 -4.36
N ALA A 139 16.75 -12.91 -3.46
CA ALA A 139 15.77 -12.95 -2.37
C ALA A 139 16.01 -11.88 -1.28
N GLU A 140 17.23 -11.38 -1.14
CA GLU A 140 17.57 -10.33 -0.15
C GLU A 140 17.04 -8.95 -0.56
N ARG A 141 16.78 -8.76 -1.87
CA ARG A 141 16.12 -7.55 -2.36
C ARG A 141 14.61 -7.68 -2.18
N THR A 142 14.09 -6.99 -1.17
CA THR A 142 12.68 -7.02 -0.75
C THR A 142 11.90 -5.77 -1.15
N GLU A 143 12.54 -4.62 -1.31
CA GLU A 143 11.89 -3.38 -1.73
C GLU A 143 11.68 -3.39 -3.25
N ARG A 144 10.73 -4.22 -3.70
CA ARG A 144 10.42 -4.50 -5.11
C ARG A 144 9.16 -3.74 -5.54
N HIS A 145 9.20 -2.42 -5.45
CA HIS A 145 8.05 -1.60 -5.83
C HIS A 145 7.66 -1.81 -7.30
N GLU A 146 6.36 -1.80 -7.54
CA GLU A 146 5.74 -1.89 -8.84
C GLU A 146 4.66 -0.82 -8.97
N THR A 147 4.48 -0.32 -10.19
CA THR A 147 3.46 0.68 -10.52
C THR A 147 2.04 0.14 -10.32
N LEU A 148 1.06 1.03 -10.18
CA LEU A 148 -0.36 0.68 -10.10
C LEU A 148 -0.79 -0.22 -11.27
N VAL A 149 -0.26 0.03 -12.47
CA VAL A 149 -0.56 -0.80 -13.66
C VAL A 149 -0.05 -2.23 -13.46
N GLN A 150 1.16 -2.40 -12.94
CA GLN A 150 1.73 -3.72 -12.65
C GLN A 150 0.94 -4.42 -11.52
N TRP A 151 0.54 -3.70 -10.48
CA TRP A 151 -0.34 -4.24 -9.44
C TRP A 151 -1.68 -4.72 -9.98
N ARG A 152 -2.31 -3.96 -10.90
CA ARG A 152 -3.54 -4.40 -11.57
C ARG A 152 -3.34 -5.68 -12.35
N ASN A 153 -2.19 -5.83 -13.02
CA ASN A 153 -1.82 -7.05 -13.76
C ASN A 153 -1.55 -8.26 -12.86
N ARG A 154 -1.34 -8.06 -11.55
CA ARG A 154 -1.25 -9.15 -10.56
C ARG A 154 -2.61 -9.49 -9.94
N LEU A 155 -3.36 -8.46 -9.54
CA LEU A 155 -4.61 -8.63 -8.81
C LEU A 155 -5.74 -9.16 -9.71
N SER A 156 -5.81 -8.71 -10.96
CA SER A 156 -6.90 -9.12 -11.86
C SER A 156 -6.87 -10.62 -12.18
N PRO A 157 -5.72 -11.22 -12.59
CA PRO A 157 -5.66 -12.67 -12.81
C PRO A 157 -5.84 -13.50 -11.52
N ALA A 158 -5.55 -12.93 -10.35
CA ALA A 158 -5.82 -13.57 -9.06
C ALA A 158 -7.31 -13.60 -8.67
N GLY A 159 -8.19 -13.01 -9.50
CA GLY A 159 -9.64 -13.00 -9.30
C GLY A 159 -10.13 -11.85 -8.44
N PHE A 160 -9.41 -10.73 -8.43
CA PHE A 160 -9.86 -9.47 -7.85
C PHE A 160 -10.27 -8.51 -8.96
N GLU A 161 -11.40 -7.86 -8.82
CA GLU A 161 -11.85 -6.81 -9.74
C GLU A 161 -11.70 -5.43 -9.09
N PRO A 162 -11.27 -4.40 -9.84
CA PRO A 162 -11.08 -3.07 -9.31
C PRO A 162 -12.42 -2.42 -8.94
N VAL A 163 -12.43 -1.70 -7.82
CA VAL A 163 -13.57 -0.92 -7.33
C VAL A 163 -13.16 0.56 -7.34
N HIS A 164 -14.04 1.41 -7.87
CA HIS A 164 -13.81 2.85 -7.86
C HIS A 164 -13.93 3.39 -6.43
N LEU A 165 -12.88 4.04 -5.93
CA LEU A 165 -12.88 4.73 -4.62
C LEU A 165 -13.92 5.86 -4.57
N GLY A 166 -14.26 6.42 -5.73
CA GLY A 166 -15.33 7.39 -5.91
C GLY A 166 -14.98 8.82 -5.53
N SER A 167 -15.81 9.76 -5.99
CA SER A 167 -15.55 11.20 -5.88
C SER A 167 -15.46 11.73 -4.44
N ASN A 168 -16.06 11.03 -3.47
CA ASN A 168 -15.98 11.44 -2.07
C ASN A 168 -14.59 11.20 -1.49
N ALA A 169 -13.94 10.08 -1.81
CA ALA A 169 -12.58 9.80 -1.40
C ALA A 169 -11.61 10.84 -1.99
N PHE A 170 -11.76 11.17 -3.28
CA PHE A 170 -11.00 12.24 -3.93
C PHE A 170 -11.16 13.59 -3.23
N LYS A 171 -12.40 13.99 -2.92
CA LYS A 171 -12.69 15.25 -2.22
C LYS A 171 -12.09 15.29 -0.81
N GLN A 172 -12.17 14.19 -0.07
CA GLN A 172 -11.57 14.09 1.26
C GLN A 172 -10.04 14.19 1.20
N ALA A 173 -9.39 13.45 0.29
CA ALA A 173 -7.95 13.52 0.10
C ALA A 173 -7.49 14.92 -0.33
N SER A 174 -8.23 15.56 -1.24
CA SER A 174 -7.97 16.94 -1.69
C SER A 174 -8.13 17.96 -0.55
N MET A 175 -9.13 17.77 0.31
CA MET A 175 -9.35 18.62 1.49
C MET A 175 -8.20 18.50 2.48
N LEU A 176 -7.72 17.29 2.76
CA LEU A 176 -6.56 17.07 3.63
C LEU A 176 -5.32 17.79 3.09
N LEU A 177 -5.04 17.71 1.79
CA LEU A 177 -3.93 18.45 1.20
C LEU A 177 -4.10 19.97 1.31
N ALA A 178 -5.32 20.48 1.11
CA ALA A 178 -5.59 21.91 1.26
C ALA A 178 -5.35 22.41 2.70
N LEU A 179 -5.68 21.57 3.70
CA LEU A 179 -5.53 21.90 5.12
C LEU A 179 -4.08 21.80 5.59
N PHE A 180 -3.34 20.79 5.15
CA PHE A 180 -2.04 20.44 5.72
C PHE A 180 -0.84 20.73 4.81
N ALA A 181 -1.01 20.73 3.48
CA ALA A 181 0.10 20.99 2.55
C ALA A 181 0.07 22.40 1.94
N GLY A 182 -0.93 23.23 2.29
CA GLY A 182 -1.02 24.63 1.88
C GLY A 182 -1.04 24.86 0.36
N GLY A 183 -1.29 23.81 -0.44
CA GLY A 183 -1.24 23.85 -1.91
C GLY A 183 0.15 23.78 -2.53
N ASN A 184 1.21 23.57 -1.75
CA ASN A 184 2.58 23.53 -2.26
C ASN A 184 3.00 22.09 -2.58
N GLY A 185 3.14 21.79 -3.87
CA GLY A 185 3.73 20.56 -4.41
C GLY A 185 2.83 19.32 -4.36
N TYR A 186 2.26 18.96 -3.21
CA TYR A 186 1.42 17.76 -3.09
C TYR A 186 0.13 17.86 -3.90
N ARG A 187 -0.21 16.77 -4.60
CA ARG A 187 -1.44 16.64 -5.40
C ARG A 187 -2.05 15.26 -5.25
N VAL A 188 -3.37 15.20 -5.38
CA VAL A 188 -4.11 13.94 -5.53
C VAL A 188 -4.63 13.89 -6.95
N GLU A 189 -4.42 12.78 -7.62
CA GLU A 189 -4.99 12.50 -8.94
C GLU A 189 -5.89 11.26 -8.85
N GLU A 190 -7.00 11.29 -9.58
CA GLU A 190 -7.86 10.12 -9.77
C GLU A 190 -7.58 9.54 -11.16
N LYS A 191 -7.24 8.25 -11.21
CA LYS A 191 -6.99 7.54 -12.46
C LYS A 191 -7.53 6.12 -12.39
N ASP A 192 -8.40 5.76 -13.33
CA ASP A 192 -8.98 4.42 -13.48
C ASP A 192 -9.60 3.89 -12.17
N GLY A 193 -10.28 4.77 -11.43
CA GLY A 193 -10.94 4.46 -10.15
C GLY A 193 -10.03 4.38 -8.93
N CYS A 194 -8.73 4.66 -9.08
CA CYS A 194 -7.74 4.72 -8.01
C CYS A 194 -7.31 6.16 -7.72
N LEU A 195 -6.70 6.36 -6.56
CA LEU A 195 -6.15 7.65 -6.16
C LEU A 195 -4.63 7.56 -6.06
N THR A 196 -3.92 8.55 -6.58
CA THR A 196 -2.48 8.67 -6.39
C THR A 196 -2.13 9.96 -5.68
N LEU A 197 -1.37 9.87 -4.60
CA LEU A 197 -0.69 11.00 -3.99
C LEU A 197 0.61 11.23 -4.75
N GLY A 198 0.80 12.44 -5.27
CA GLY A 198 1.99 12.84 -6.01
C GLY A 198 2.61 14.11 -5.45
N TRP A 199 3.85 14.35 -5.85
CA TRP A 199 4.58 15.59 -5.66
C TRP A 199 4.86 16.22 -7.02
N HIS A 200 4.38 17.45 -7.20
CA HIS A 200 4.30 18.13 -8.50
C HIS A 200 3.60 17.26 -9.56
N THR A 201 4.35 16.73 -10.51
CA THR A 201 3.83 15.91 -11.62
C THR A 201 4.16 14.44 -11.48
N ARG A 202 4.84 14.03 -10.40
CA ARG A 202 5.25 12.65 -10.20
C ARG A 202 4.36 11.99 -9.14
N PRO A 203 3.64 10.91 -9.49
CA PRO A 203 2.99 10.04 -8.53
C PRO A 203 4.01 9.41 -7.57
N LEU A 204 3.67 9.33 -6.29
CA LEU A 204 4.54 8.75 -5.25
C LEU A 204 3.91 7.52 -4.61
N ILE A 205 2.62 7.60 -4.28
CA ILE A 205 1.87 6.54 -3.60
C ILE A 205 0.56 6.33 -4.35
N ALA A 206 0.23 5.07 -4.64
CA ALA A 206 -1.03 4.68 -5.26
C ALA A 206 -1.92 3.96 -4.24
N THR A 207 -3.20 4.32 -4.25
CA THR A 207 -4.26 3.72 -3.44
C THR A 207 -5.33 3.15 -4.37
N SER A 208 -5.64 1.88 -4.19
CA SER A 208 -6.61 1.14 -4.99
C SER A 208 -7.53 0.30 -4.10
N ALA A 209 -8.74 0.01 -4.60
CA ALA A 209 -9.71 -0.83 -3.93
C ALA A 209 -10.17 -1.96 -4.86
N TRP A 210 -10.46 -3.10 -4.27
CA TRP A 210 -10.67 -4.36 -4.98
C TRP A 210 -11.76 -5.18 -4.29
N ARG A 211 -12.54 -5.94 -5.04
CA ARG A 211 -13.41 -6.99 -4.48
C ARG A 211 -13.09 -8.32 -5.14
N VAL A 212 -13.44 -9.42 -4.47
CA VAL A 212 -13.35 -10.74 -5.09
C VAL A 212 -14.37 -10.80 -6.21
N ALA A 213 -13.94 -11.17 -7.42
CA ALA A 213 -14.83 -11.30 -8.56
C ALA A 213 -15.87 -12.39 -8.31
N ASP A 214 -17.13 -12.12 -8.68
CA ASP A 214 -18.19 -13.12 -8.67
C ASP A 214 -17.84 -14.23 -9.68
N ALA A 215 -17.90 -15.50 -9.22
CA ALA A 215 -17.54 -16.68 -10.00
C ALA A 215 -18.64 -17.10 -10.98
#